data_AF-A0AAU0ZG21-F1
#
_entry.id   AF-A0AAU0ZG21-F1
#
_cell.length_a   1.000
_cell.length_b   1.000
_cell.length_c   1.000
_cell.angle_alpha   90.00
_cell.angle_beta   90.00
_cell.angle_gamma   90.00
#
_symmetry.space_group_name_H-M   'P 1'
#
loop_
_entity.id
_entity.type
_entity.pdbx_description
1 polymer ?
#
loop_
_entity_poly.entity_id
_entity_poly.type
_entity_poly.pdbx_seq_one_letter_code
_entity_poly.pdbx_strand_id
1 'polypeptide(L)'
;MAGTGDRGARTVMWLLGAVLMLAVGSAMVPEFRAAQEREREFRAAPVCASAPVEVSDCRWKQKFTVRSVDLNSGSRHKSPEADLLLPSGKPWHVTFRNTNPVASGLEPHDKVVGLIWRGDVVDLRDAEGEHQETTEGPLDWPTDRLAGALACLSFGAAALVGTVWSAFARGNRRHDAAGRMVCLHGIPLGVTAILILWMQSANDWPARSLPIIWGIVAALILANMVGFVVAALRGQIGRAAGEA
;
A
#
# COMPACT_ATOMS: atom_id res chain seq x y z
N MET A 1 -32.81 5.56 29.01
CA MET A 1 -33.31 5.43 27.63
C MET A 1 -32.24 5.93 26.65
N ALA A 2 -31.18 5.16 26.41
CA ALA A 2 -30.27 5.37 25.28
C ALA A 2 -30.76 4.46 24.13
N GLY A 3 -31.93 4.80 23.61
CA GLY A 3 -32.79 3.89 22.86
C GLY A 3 -32.67 4.11 21.37
N THR A 4 -32.32 3.05 20.63
CA THR A 4 -32.52 2.89 19.17
C THR A 4 -31.77 3.82 18.21
N GLY A 5 -31.72 5.13 18.43
CA GLY A 5 -31.07 6.10 17.53
C GLY A 5 -29.56 5.87 17.37
N ASP A 6 -28.86 5.63 18.48
CA ASP A 6 -27.41 5.38 18.49
C ASP A 6 -27.03 4.04 17.83
N ARG A 7 -27.92 3.04 17.89
CA ARG A 7 -27.70 1.75 17.21
C ARG A 7 -27.88 1.88 15.69
N GLY A 8 -28.90 2.63 15.27
CA GLY A 8 -29.14 2.92 13.85
C GLY A 8 -27.99 3.68 13.22
N ALA A 9 -27.57 4.79 13.84
CA ALA A 9 -26.44 5.60 13.38
C ALA A 9 -25.15 4.79 13.25
N ARG A 10 -24.85 3.94 14.24
CA ARG A 10 -23.68 3.06 14.22
C ARG A 10 -23.72 2.02 13.10
N THR A 11 -24.90 1.42 12.86
CA THR A 11 -25.09 0.46 11.76
C THR A 11 -24.85 1.13 10.41
N VAL A 12 -25.41 2.33 10.21
CA VAL A 12 -25.21 3.11 8.97
C VAL A 12 -23.74 3.48 8.80
N MET A 13 -23.08 3.94 9.86
CA MET A 13 -21.65 4.28 9.83
C MET A 13 -20.78 3.09 9.42
N TRP A 14 -21.01 1.91 10.00
CA TRP A 14 -20.26 0.71 9.62
C TRP A 14 -20.55 0.25 8.20
N LEU A 15 -21.80 0.35 7.74
CA LEU A 15 -22.15 0.03 6.34
C LEU A 15 -21.47 1.00 5.36
N LEU A 16 -21.53 2.30 5.62
CA LEU A 16 -20.86 3.29 4.77
C LEU A 16 -19.35 3.08 4.75
N GLY A 17 -18.74 2.84 5.92
CA GLY A 17 -17.31 2.50 6.01
C GLY A 17 -16.96 1.21 5.26
N ALA A 18 -17.79 0.17 5.37
CA ALA A 18 -17.60 -1.09 4.65
C ALA A 18 -17.67 -0.89 3.13
N VAL A 19 -18.70 -0.19 2.64
CA VAL A 19 -18.88 0.09 1.21
C VAL A 19 -17.72 0.93 0.67
N LEU A 20 -17.32 1.98 1.38
CA LEU A 20 -16.20 2.83 0.99
C LEU A 20 -14.90 2.02 0.89
N MET A 21 -14.59 1.20 1.91
CA MET A 21 -13.37 0.41 1.94
C MET A 21 -13.37 -0.68 0.88
N LEU A 22 -14.50 -1.35 0.63
CA LEU A 22 -14.62 -2.31 -0.46
C LEU A 22 -14.44 -1.64 -1.83
N ALA A 23 -15.02 -0.45 -2.04
CA ALA A 23 -14.86 0.31 -3.28
C ALA A 23 -13.41 0.73 -3.52
N VAL A 24 -12.75 1.30 -2.51
CA VAL A 24 -11.32 1.68 -2.58
C VAL A 24 -10.44 0.46 -2.84
N GLY A 25 -10.62 -0.62 -2.06
CA GLY A 25 -9.83 -1.84 -2.24
C GLY A 25 -10.04 -2.48 -3.61
N SER A 26 -11.27 -2.46 -4.13
CA SER A 26 -11.57 -2.99 -5.48
C SER A 26 -10.95 -2.16 -6.59
N ALA A 27 -10.90 -0.83 -6.43
CA ALA A 27 -10.27 0.08 -7.39
C ALA A 27 -8.74 -0.10 -7.46
N MET A 28 -8.11 -0.56 -6.37
CA MET A 28 -6.67 -0.84 -6.32
C MET A 28 -6.27 -2.15 -7.03
N VAL A 29 -7.18 -3.12 -7.18
CA VAL A 29 -6.90 -4.40 -7.85
C VAL A 29 -6.44 -4.24 -9.31
N PRO A 30 -7.12 -3.47 -10.19
CA PRO A 30 -6.66 -3.27 -11.56
C PRO A 30 -5.32 -2.51 -11.61
N GLU A 31 -5.10 -1.53 -10.74
CA GLU A 31 -3.83 -0.80 -10.65
C GLU A 31 -2.66 -1.73 -10.29
N PHE A 32 -2.87 -2.65 -9.34
CA PHE A 32 -1.89 -3.66 -8.99
C PHE A 32 -1.55 -4.58 -10.18
N ARG A 33 -2.55 -4.99 -10.94
CA ARG A 33 -2.33 -5.82 -12.14
C ARG A 33 -1.56 -5.07 -13.22
N ALA A 34 -1.92 -3.81 -13.47
CA ALA A 34 -1.22 -2.95 -14.43
C ALA A 34 0.24 -2.72 -14.02
N ALA A 35 0.50 -2.51 -12.72
CA ALA A 35 1.85 -2.36 -12.19
C ALA A 35 2.68 -3.64 -12.35
N GLN A 36 2.12 -4.81 -12.07
CA GLN A 36 2.81 -6.09 -12.31
C GLN A 36 3.13 -6.32 -13.78
N GLU A 37 2.22 -5.97 -14.70
CA GLU A 37 2.49 -6.11 -16.13
C GLU A 37 3.61 -5.16 -16.57
N ARG A 38 3.58 -3.90 -16.12
CA ARG A 38 4.66 -2.92 -16.37
C ARG A 38 6.01 -3.41 -15.84
N GLU A 39 6.05 -4.00 -14.65
CA GLU A 39 7.27 -4.62 -14.11
C GLU A 39 7.78 -5.76 -14.99
N ARG A 40 6.89 -6.66 -15.46
CA ARG A 40 7.27 -7.75 -16.36
C ARG A 40 7.83 -7.24 -17.67
N GLU A 41 7.17 -6.26 -18.28
CA GLU A 41 7.62 -5.60 -19.51
C GLU A 41 9.01 -4.98 -19.32
N PHE A 42 9.23 -4.26 -18.21
CA PHE A 42 10.53 -3.67 -17.90
C PHE A 42 11.63 -4.72 -17.70
N ARG A 43 11.35 -5.81 -16.98
CA ARG A 43 12.31 -6.90 -16.78
C ARG A 43 12.64 -7.63 -18.10
N ALA A 44 11.66 -7.77 -18.98
CA ALA A 44 11.82 -8.38 -20.30
C ALA A 44 12.50 -7.44 -21.32
N ALA A 45 12.48 -6.13 -21.08
CA ALA A 45 13.03 -5.15 -22.00
C ALA A 45 14.54 -5.38 -22.27
N PRO A 46 14.97 -5.48 -23.54
CA PRO A 46 16.38 -5.60 -23.87
C PRO A 46 17.13 -4.30 -23.59
N VAL A 47 18.46 -4.36 -23.50
CA VAL A 47 19.30 -3.16 -23.45
C VAL A 47 19.34 -2.54 -24.84
N CYS A 48 19.18 -1.21 -24.95
CA CYS A 48 19.25 -0.53 -26.25
C CYS A 48 20.65 -0.67 -26.87
N ALA A 49 20.72 -0.95 -28.17
CA ALA A 49 21.99 -1.04 -28.91
C ALA A 49 22.67 0.33 -29.09
N SER A 50 21.87 1.40 -29.11
CA SER A 50 22.30 2.79 -29.23
C SER A 50 21.38 3.69 -28.42
N ALA A 51 21.81 4.94 -28.18
CA ALA A 51 20.99 5.94 -27.51
C ALA A 51 19.67 6.13 -28.27
N PRO A 52 18.50 5.94 -27.61
CA PRO A 52 17.22 6.10 -28.28
C PRO A 52 16.93 7.59 -28.52
N VAL A 53 16.51 7.92 -29.74
CA VAL A 53 16.12 9.28 -30.15
C VAL A 53 14.63 9.52 -29.89
N GLU A 54 13.83 8.44 -29.89
CA GLU A 54 12.39 8.43 -29.61
C GLU A 54 12.08 7.51 -28.41
N VAL A 55 10.84 7.57 -27.93
CA VAL A 55 10.33 6.64 -26.91
C VAL A 55 10.54 5.20 -27.39
N SER A 56 11.22 4.40 -26.58
CA SER A 56 11.55 3.01 -26.93
C SER A 56 11.35 2.07 -25.74
N ASP A 57 10.98 0.83 -26.04
CA ASP A 57 10.74 -0.21 -25.05
C ASP A 57 12.04 -0.86 -24.51
N CYS A 58 13.21 -0.39 -24.95
CA CYS A 58 14.50 -0.89 -24.48
C CYS A 58 15.03 -0.06 -23.29
N ARG A 59 15.94 -0.65 -22.52
CA ARG A 59 16.58 -0.02 -21.36
C ARG A 59 17.88 0.66 -21.77
N TRP A 60 18.02 1.95 -21.47
CA TRP A 60 19.21 2.74 -21.80
C TRP A 60 19.83 3.37 -20.56
N LYS A 61 21.16 3.24 -20.39
CA LYS A 61 21.88 3.93 -19.32
C LYS A 61 22.38 5.28 -19.83
N GLN A 62 21.96 6.35 -19.17
CA GLN A 62 22.33 7.71 -19.51
C GLN A 62 23.05 8.37 -18.33
N LYS A 63 24.20 8.99 -18.61
CA LYS A 63 24.90 9.82 -17.62
C LYS A 63 24.22 11.18 -17.54
N PHE A 64 24.01 11.66 -16.33
CA PHE A 64 23.48 12.99 -16.05
C PHE A 64 24.40 13.75 -15.09
N THR A 65 24.23 15.07 -15.05
CA THR A 65 24.80 15.94 -14.03
C THR A 65 23.67 16.58 -13.23
N VAL A 66 23.68 16.47 -11.92
CA VAL A 66 22.66 17.09 -11.08
C VAL A 66 22.75 18.62 -11.20
N ARG A 67 21.62 19.29 -11.43
CA ARG A 67 21.52 20.75 -11.46
C ARG A 67 21.03 21.28 -10.13
N SER A 68 19.93 20.71 -9.64
CA SER A 68 19.27 21.10 -8.41
C SER A 68 18.51 19.92 -7.85
N VAL A 69 18.34 19.93 -6.52
CA VAL A 69 17.64 18.90 -5.76
C VAL A 69 16.77 19.62 -4.74
N ASP A 70 15.48 19.31 -4.78
CA ASP A 70 14.49 19.83 -3.85
C ASP A 70 13.90 18.65 -3.07
N LEU A 71 14.48 18.40 -1.89
CA LEU A 71 14.07 17.27 -1.04
C LEU A 71 12.65 17.40 -0.49
N ASN A 72 12.10 18.62 -0.49
CA ASN A 72 10.77 18.94 0.04
C ASN A 72 10.52 18.41 1.47
N SER A 73 11.58 18.22 2.27
CA SER A 73 11.56 17.53 3.57
C SER A 73 10.67 18.19 4.63
N GLY A 74 10.34 19.48 4.46
CA GLY A 74 9.41 20.23 5.32
C GLY A 74 7.95 20.20 4.88
N SER A 75 7.62 19.63 3.72
CA SER A 75 6.26 19.66 3.14
C SER A 75 5.69 18.24 3.02
N ARG A 76 4.65 17.94 3.81
CA ARG A 76 3.98 16.62 3.81
C ARG A 76 3.32 16.23 2.49
N HIS A 77 3.20 17.15 1.52
CA HIS A 77 2.46 16.94 0.28
C HIS A 77 3.30 17.10 -0.98
N LYS A 78 4.62 17.34 -0.86
CA LYS A 78 5.50 17.48 -2.03
C LYS A 78 6.50 16.34 -2.07
N SER A 79 6.54 15.64 -3.19
CA SER A 79 7.54 14.62 -3.46
C SER A 79 8.93 15.25 -3.56
N PRO A 80 10.02 14.55 -3.21
CA PRO A 80 11.36 14.99 -3.54
C PRO A 80 11.55 15.05 -5.07
N GLU A 81 12.24 16.08 -5.55
CA GLU A 81 12.44 16.32 -6.97
C GLU A 81 13.90 16.66 -7.25
N ALA A 82 14.37 16.36 -8.46
CA ALA A 82 15.67 16.80 -8.94
C ALA A 82 15.61 17.19 -10.41
N ASP A 83 16.39 18.20 -10.77
CA ASP A 83 16.66 18.53 -12.16
C ASP A 83 18.03 17.99 -12.54
N LEU A 84 18.08 17.21 -13.59
CA LEU A 84 19.26 16.59 -14.14
C LEU A 84 19.63 17.25 -15.47
N LEU A 85 20.90 17.25 -15.82
CA LEU A 85 21.42 17.74 -17.09
C LEU A 85 22.00 16.59 -17.90
N LEU A 86 21.54 16.47 -19.13
CA LEU A 86 22.20 15.64 -20.14
C LEU A 86 23.60 16.21 -20.45
N PRO A 87 24.51 15.40 -21.02
CA PRO A 87 25.80 15.89 -21.51
C PRO A 87 25.66 17.00 -22.57
N SER A 88 24.52 17.07 -23.26
CA SER A 88 24.16 18.15 -24.19
C SER A 88 23.72 19.46 -23.49
N GLY A 89 23.60 19.46 -22.16
CA GLY A 89 23.09 20.59 -21.38
C GLY A 89 21.57 20.68 -21.30
N LYS A 90 20.83 19.77 -21.95
CA LYS A 90 19.36 19.74 -21.88
C LYS A 90 18.90 19.31 -20.46
N PRO A 91 18.01 20.07 -19.80
CA PRO A 91 17.47 19.69 -18.50
C PRO A 91 16.47 18.54 -18.61
N TRP A 92 16.40 17.75 -17.54
CA TRP A 92 15.52 16.61 -17.38
C TRP A 92 15.02 16.57 -15.94
N HIS A 93 13.71 16.69 -15.76
CA HIS A 93 13.10 16.69 -14.45
C HIS A 93 12.80 15.25 -13.99
N VAL A 94 13.12 14.93 -12.74
CA VAL A 94 12.82 13.65 -12.12
C VAL A 94 12.18 13.87 -10.76
N THR A 95 11.24 13.01 -10.40
CA THR A 95 10.62 12.99 -9.07
C THR A 95 10.88 11.65 -8.40
N PHE A 96 11.02 11.67 -7.09
CA PHE A 96 11.21 10.48 -6.26
C PHE A 96 10.03 10.32 -5.31
N ARG A 97 9.78 9.09 -4.86
CA ARG A 97 8.73 8.83 -3.87
C ARG A 97 9.17 9.15 -2.45
N ASN A 98 10.45 8.91 -2.18
CA ASN A 98 11.09 9.05 -0.89
C ASN A 98 12.43 9.78 -1.06
N THR A 99 12.94 10.33 0.05
CA THR A 99 14.19 11.10 0.05
C THR A 99 15.42 10.19 -0.01
N ASN A 100 15.38 9.01 0.59
CA ASN A 100 16.54 8.11 0.67
C ASN A 100 16.40 6.95 -0.34
N PRO A 101 17.51 6.29 -0.74
CA PRO A 101 18.90 6.57 -0.33
C PRO A 101 19.64 7.59 -1.21
N VAL A 102 19.28 7.71 -2.50
CA VAL A 102 20.02 8.52 -3.47
C VAL A 102 19.64 9.98 -3.37
N ALA A 103 18.35 10.33 -3.40
CA ALA A 103 17.92 11.73 -3.51
C ALA A 103 18.47 12.61 -2.37
N SER A 104 18.59 12.08 -1.15
CA SER A 104 19.15 12.72 0.04
C SER A 104 20.63 13.03 -0.06
N GLY A 105 21.38 12.26 -0.85
CA GLY A 105 22.82 12.42 -1.05
C GLY A 105 23.18 13.22 -2.30
N LEU A 106 22.20 13.55 -3.17
CA LEU A 106 22.48 14.28 -4.39
C LEU A 106 22.84 15.75 -4.10
N GLU A 107 24.00 16.17 -4.59
CA GLU A 107 24.44 17.55 -4.58
C GLU A 107 24.46 18.14 -6.00
N PRO A 108 24.28 19.47 -6.16
CA PRO A 108 24.49 20.12 -7.44
C PRO A 108 25.89 19.80 -8.00
N HIS A 109 25.93 19.50 -9.30
CA HIS A 109 27.12 19.08 -10.07
C HIS A 109 27.55 17.61 -9.95
N ASP A 110 26.86 16.81 -9.13
CA ASP A 110 27.13 15.38 -9.05
C ASP A 110 26.88 14.65 -10.37
N LYS A 111 27.66 13.59 -10.60
CA LYS A 111 27.53 12.73 -11.77
C LYS A 111 26.74 11.49 -11.39
N VAL A 112 25.58 11.33 -11.99
CA VAL A 112 24.68 10.20 -11.74
C VAL A 112 24.42 9.43 -13.02
N VAL A 113 24.06 8.16 -12.90
CA VAL A 113 23.65 7.31 -14.02
C VAL A 113 22.17 7.00 -13.88
N GLY A 114 21.36 7.56 -14.78
CA GLY A 114 19.95 7.24 -14.87
C GLY A 114 19.72 6.08 -15.84
N LEU A 115 18.82 5.18 -15.49
CA LEU A 115 18.27 4.19 -16.38
C LEU A 115 17.00 4.75 -17.01
N ILE A 116 16.95 4.82 -18.34
CA ILE A 116 15.81 5.30 -19.12
C ILE A 116 15.05 4.10 -19.68
N TRP A 117 13.73 4.12 -19.55
CA TRP A 117 12.83 3.17 -20.19
C TRP A 117 11.54 3.89 -20.60
N ARG A 118 11.05 3.63 -21.82
CA ARG A 118 9.87 4.31 -22.40
C ARG A 118 9.91 5.84 -22.34
N GLY A 119 11.12 6.39 -22.40
CA GLY A 119 11.34 7.84 -22.42
C GLY A 119 11.37 8.50 -21.05
N ASP A 120 11.27 7.74 -19.96
CA ASP A 120 11.36 8.24 -18.59
C ASP A 120 12.59 7.69 -17.87
N VAL A 121 13.18 8.47 -16.97
CA VAL A 121 14.23 7.99 -16.06
C VAL A 121 13.55 7.20 -14.95
N VAL A 122 13.73 5.88 -14.93
CA VAL A 122 13.03 4.94 -14.04
C VAL A 122 13.84 4.57 -12.79
N ASP A 123 15.17 4.65 -12.87
CA ASP A 123 16.10 4.36 -11.77
C ASP A 123 17.29 5.30 -11.87
N LEU A 124 17.82 5.74 -10.73
CA LEU A 124 18.98 6.60 -10.61
C LEU A 124 20.03 5.94 -9.73
N ARG A 125 21.27 5.96 -10.19
CA ARG A 125 22.46 5.51 -9.46
C ARG A 125 23.40 6.66 -9.20
N ASP A 126 23.84 6.78 -7.97
CA ASP A 126 24.89 7.73 -7.57
C ASP A 126 26.30 7.19 -7.85
N ALA A 127 27.32 7.92 -7.40
CA ALA A 127 28.71 7.56 -7.59
C ALA A 127 29.16 6.46 -6.62
N GLU A 128 28.53 6.39 -5.46
CA GLU A 128 28.72 5.43 -4.39
C GLU A 128 28.16 4.05 -4.76
N GLY A 129 27.30 4.00 -5.78
CA GLY A 129 26.71 2.79 -6.33
C GLY A 129 25.35 2.45 -5.72
N GLU A 130 24.83 3.30 -4.84
CA GLU A 130 23.45 3.23 -4.36
C GLU A 130 22.52 3.51 -5.53
N HIS A 131 21.31 2.96 -5.43
CA HIS A 131 20.31 3.10 -6.47
C HIS A 131 18.95 3.40 -5.87
N GLN A 132 18.15 4.17 -6.59
CA GLN A 132 16.81 4.53 -6.18
C GLN A 132 15.90 4.66 -7.40
N GLU A 133 14.71 4.05 -7.31
CA GLU A 133 13.67 4.23 -8.31
C GLU A 133 13.07 5.63 -8.26
N THR A 134 12.78 6.18 -9.43
CA THR A 134 11.97 7.40 -9.54
C THR A 134 10.48 7.07 -9.40
N THR A 135 9.62 8.09 -9.34
CA THR A 135 8.16 7.88 -9.36
C THR A 135 7.68 7.12 -10.60
N GLU A 136 8.39 7.26 -11.72
CA GLU A 136 8.11 6.55 -12.98
C GLU A 136 8.66 5.11 -13.00
N GLY A 137 9.45 4.73 -11.99
CA GLY A 137 10.01 3.41 -11.79
C GLY A 137 8.95 2.31 -11.69
N PRO A 138 9.12 1.15 -12.36
CA PRO A 138 8.10 0.12 -12.43
C PRO A 138 8.13 -0.90 -11.28
N LEU A 139 9.16 -0.96 -10.43
CA LEU A 139 9.37 -2.11 -9.53
C LEU A 139 8.61 -2.00 -8.20
N ASP A 140 8.47 -0.81 -7.59
CA ASP A 140 7.86 -0.67 -6.26
C ASP A 140 6.34 -0.34 -6.24
N TRP A 141 5.73 0.01 -7.38
CA TRP A 141 4.28 0.30 -7.48
C TRP A 141 3.33 -0.86 -7.08
N PRO A 142 3.62 -2.15 -7.37
CA PRO A 142 2.65 -3.21 -7.11
C PRO A 142 2.43 -3.49 -5.62
N THR A 143 3.48 -3.41 -4.80
CA THR A 143 3.44 -3.94 -3.42
C THR A 143 2.61 -3.05 -2.49
N ASP A 144 2.72 -1.73 -2.62
CA ASP A 144 1.93 -0.76 -1.87
C ASP A 144 0.42 -0.89 -2.17
N ARG A 145 0.08 -1.03 -3.46
CA ARG A 145 -1.31 -1.17 -3.91
C ARG A 145 -1.91 -2.49 -3.45
N LEU A 146 -1.12 -3.57 -3.44
CA LEU A 146 -1.55 -4.86 -2.92
C LEU A 146 -1.86 -4.80 -1.43
N ALA A 147 -0.97 -4.21 -0.63
CA ALA A 147 -1.18 -4.06 0.81
C ALA A 147 -2.41 -3.20 1.12
N GLY A 148 -2.57 -2.08 0.41
CA GLY A 148 -3.76 -1.22 0.51
C GLY A 148 -5.04 -1.97 0.15
N ALA A 149 -5.03 -2.72 -0.96
CA ALA A 149 -6.16 -3.55 -1.37
C ALA A 149 -6.51 -4.61 -0.31
N LEU A 150 -5.52 -5.34 0.21
CA LEU A 150 -5.72 -6.34 1.26
C LEU A 150 -6.28 -5.71 2.54
N ALA A 151 -5.76 -4.56 2.95
CA ALA A 151 -6.23 -3.85 4.13
C ALA A 151 -7.71 -3.44 3.98
N CYS A 152 -8.02 -2.75 2.88
CA CYS A 152 -9.35 -2.23 2.59
C CYS A 152 -10.39 -3.34 2.37
N LEU A 153 -10.05 -4.38 1.60
CA LEU A 153 -10.98 -5.49 1.33
C LEU A 153 -11.25 -6.31 2.58
N SER A 154 -10.24 -6.58 3.41
CA SER A 154 -10.40 -7.40 4.62
C SER A 154 -11.23 -6.68 5.68
N PHE A 155 -10.91 -5.40 5.94
CA PHE A 155 -11.70 -4.57 6.83
C PHE A 155 -13.14 -4.40 6.30
N GLY A 156 -13.28 -4.06 5.01
CA GLY A 156 -14.57 -3.83 4.37
C GLY A 156 -15.47 -5.07 4.40
N ALA A 157 -14.92 -6.25 4.13
CA ALA A 157 -15.64 -7.51 4.18
C ALA A 157 -16.11 -7.85 5.60
N ALA A 158 -15.22 -7.74 6.60
CA ALA A 158 -15.57 -8.00 8.00
C ALA A 158 -16.64 -7.01 8.51
N ALA A 159 -16.49 -5.72 8.21
CA ALA A 159 -17.47 -4.69 8.53
C ALA A 159 -18.83 -4.96 7.88
N LEU A 160 -18.85 -5.34 6.60
CA LEU A 160 -20.08 -5.69 5.89
C LEU A 160 -20.77 -6.90 6.53
N VAL A 161 -20.03 -8.01 6.71
CA VAL A 161 -20.57 -9.26 7.29
C VAL A 161 -21.12 -9.02 8.69
N GLY A 162 -20.35 -8.37 9.57
CA GLY A 162 -20.77 -8.11 10.94
C GLY A 162 -22.01 -7.20 11.03
N THR A 163 -22.10 -6.21 10.14
CA THR A 163 -23.21 -5.27 10.13
C THR A 163 -24.48 -5.89 9.54
N VAL A 164 -24.35 -6.65 8.44
CA VAL A 164 -25.44 -7.41 7.83
C VAL A 164 -25.98 -8.46 8.78
N TRP A 165 -25.09 -9.23 9.44
CA TRP A 165 -25.48 -10.20 10.47
C TRP A 165 -26.30 -9.55 11.58
N SER A 166 -25.81 -8.44 12.13
CA SER A 166 -26.50 -7.72 13.22
C SER A 166 -27.86 -7.17 12.75
N ALA A 167 -27.95 -6.72 11.50
CA ALA A 167 -29.18 -6.20 10.92
C ALA A 167 -30.25 -7.27 10.67
N PHE A 168 -29.85 -8.49 10.27
CA PHE A 168 -30.79 -9.60 10.07
C PHE A 168 -31.20 -10.27 11.38
N ALA A 169 -30.31 -10.35 12.36
CA ALA A 169 -30.58 -10.96 13.66
C ALA A 169 -31.12 -9.96 14.71
N ARG A 170 -31.75 -8.87 14.26
CA ARG A 170 -32.27 -7.78 15.10
C ARG A 170 -33.11 -8.32 16.24
N GLY A 171 -32.86 -7.80 17.45
CA GLY A 171 -33.60 -8.16 18.66
C GLY A 171 -32.92 -9.24 19.50
N ASN A 172 -31.94 -9.98 18.95
CA ASN A 172 -31.15 -10.94 19.71
C ASN A 172 -29.81 -10.33 20.15
N ARG A 173 -29.70 -10.00 21.45
CA ARG A 173 -28.48 -9.41 22.05
C ARG A 173 -27.21 -10.23 21.80
N ARG A 174 -27.31 -11.56 21.67
CA ARG A 174 -26.16 -12.43 21.43
C ARG A 174 -25.64 -12.31 20.00
N HIS A 175 -26.54 -12.16 19.03
CA HIS A 175 -26.16 -11.94 17.63
C HIS A 175 -25.67 -10.52 17.39
N ASP A 176 -26.25 -9.52 18.06
CA ASP A 176 -25.73 -8.14 18.04
C ASP A 176 -24.29 -8.08 18.60
N ALA A 177 -23.99 -8.87 19.65
CA ALA A 177 -22.63 -8.99 20.19
C ALA A 177 -21.70 -9.71 19.21
N ALA A 178 -22.15 -10.81 18.60
CA ALA A 178 -21.38 -11.58 17.63
C ALA A 178 -21.01 -10.75 16.40
N GLY A 179 -21.98 -10.06 15.79
CA GLY A 179 -21.72 -9.19 14.63
C GLY A 179 -20.77 -8.04 14.95
N ARG A 180 -20.83 -7.49 16.17
CA ARG A 180 -19.85 -6.49 16.64
C ARG A 180 -18.44 -7.07 16.73
N MET A 181 -18.28 -8.29 17.22
CA MET A 181 -16.98 -8.95 17.26
C MET A 181 -16.42 -9.12 15.85
N VAL A 182 -17.23 -9.48 14.87
CA VAL A 182 -16.79 -9.55 13.46
C VAL A 182 -16.30 -8.19 12.96
N CYS A 183 -17.06 -7.10 13.16
CA CYS A 183 -16.63 -5.76 12.75
C CYS A 183 -15.32 -5.33 13.43
N LEU A 184 -15.17 -5.60 14.74
CA LEU A 184 -13.98 -5.24 15.50
C LEU A 184 -12.74 -6.01 15.04
N HIS A 185 -12.88 -7.29 14.70
CA HIS A 185 -11.77 -8.10 14.16
C HIS A 185 -11.39 -7.72 12.72
N GLY A 186 -12.25 -6.98 12.01
CA GLY A 186 -11.89 -6.34 10.74
C GLY A 186 -10.75 -5.33 10.86
N ILE A 187 -10.64 -4.65 12.01
CA ILE A 187 -9.58 -3.66 12.27
C ILE A 187 -8.18 -4.30 12.27
N PRO A 188 -7.87 -5.31 13.12
CA PRO A 188 -6.56 -5.95 13.10
C PRO A 188 -6.25 -6.64 11.76
N LEU A 189 -7.25 -7.17 11.04
CA LEU A 189 -7.03 -7.70 9.68
C LEU A 189 -6.50 -6.63 8.72
N GLY A 190 -7.09 -5.43 8.77
CA GLY A 190 -6.65 -4.29 7.95
C GLY A 190 -5.29 -3.75 8.39
N VAL A 191 -5.11 -3.51 9.69
CA VAL A 191 -3.89 -2.93 10.26
C VAL A 191 -2.68 -3.83 10.04
N THR A 192 -2.83 -5.15 10.19
CA THR A 192 -1.71 -6.08 9.98
C THR A 192 -1.23 -6.11 8.53
N ALA A 193 -2.10 -5.91 7.54
CA ALA A 193 -1.66 -5.77 6.14
C ALA A 193 -0.73 -4.57 5.94
N ILE A 194 -1.05 -3.42 6.56
CA ILE A 194 -0.22 -2.21 6.50
C ILE A 194 1.10 -2.40 7.25
N LEU A 195 1.05 -3.02 8.45
CA LEU A 195 2.26 -3.30 9.23
C LEU A 195 3.21 -4.27 8.52
N ILE A 196 2.67 -5.29 7.83
CA ILE A 196 3.49 -6.24 7.06
C ILE A 196 4.15 -5.54 5.87
N LEU A 197 3.46 -4.62 5.19
CA LEU A 197 4.07 -3.77 4.16
C LEU A 197 5.24 -2.96 4.74
N TRP A 198 5.00 -2.28 5.86
CA TRP A 198 6.03 -1.46 6.51
C TRP A 198 7.25 -2.29 6.94
N MET A 199 7.02 -3.50 7.47
CA MET A 199 8.11 -4.43 7.78
C MET A 199 8.83 -4.91 6.52
N GLN A 200 8.11 -5.16 5.43
CA GLN A 200 8.71 -5.59 4.17
C GLN A 200 9.58 -4.48 3.56
N SER A 201 9.12 -3.22 3.58
CA SER A 201 9.90 -2.07 3.10
C SER A 201 11.12 -1.77 3.98
N ALA A 202 11.06 -2.08 5.28
CA ALA A 202 12.18 -1.85 6.20
C ALA A 202 13.25 -2.95 6.16
N ASN A 203 12.95 -4.14 5.62
CA ASN A 203 13.84 -5.31 5.65
C ASN A 203 14.14 -5.89 4.25
N ASP A 204 13.80 -5.18 3.18
CA ASP A 204 13.99 -5.59 1.78
C ASP A 204 13.46 -7.00 1.47
N TRP A 205 12.34 -7.38 2.10
CA TRP A 205 11.78 -8.71 1.86
C TRP A 205 11.20 -8.82 0.45
N PRO A 206 11.32 -10.00 -0.19
CA PRO A 206 10.77 -10.19 -1.52
C PRO A 206 9.24 -10.02 -1.48
N ALA A 207 8.67 -9.37 -2.50
CA ALA A 207 7.23 -9.05 -2.55
C ALA A 207 6.31 -10.27 -2.34
N ARG A 208 6.76 -11.48 -2.71
CA ARG A 208 6.03 -12.75 -2.49
C ARG A 208 5.81 -13.09 -1.01
N SER A 209 6.61 -12.54 -0.09
CA SER A 209 6.48 -12.76 1.34
C SER A 209 5.23 -12.12 1.91
N LEU A 210 4.77 -10.99 1.35
CA LEU A 210 3.63 -10.23 1.84
C LEU A 210 2.34 -11.08 1.91
N PRO A 211 1.85 -11.71 0.82
CA PRO A 211 0.63 -12.52 0.89
C PRO A 211 0.77 -13.76 1.78
N ILE A 212 1.98 -14.32 1.91
CA ILE A 212 2.23 -15.50 2.75
C ILE A 212 2.12 -15.14 4.23
N ILE A 213 2.89 -14.13 4.66
CA ILE A 213 2.90 -13.67 6.05
C ILE A 213 1.52 -13.15 6.43
N TRP A 214 0.92 -12.33 5.56
CA TRP A 214 -0.43 -11.82 5.77
C TRP A 214 -1.45 -12.95 5.87
N GLY A 215 -1.38 -13.97 5.01
CA GLY A 215 -2.31 -15.11 5.06
C GLY A 215 -2.24 -15.88 6.39
N ILE A 216 -1.04 -16.10 6.93
CA ILE A 216 -0.87 -16.75 8.24
C ILE A 216 -1.46 -15.89 9.36
N VAL A 217 -1.15 -14.59 9.38
CA VAL A 217 -1.67 -13.65 10.38
C VAL A 217 -3.19 -13.52 10.28
N ALA A 218 -3.73 -13.43 9.07
CA ALA A 218 -5.17 -13.39 8.81
C ALA A 218 -5.86 -14.66 9.32
N ALA A 219 -5.28 -15.85 9.09
CA ALA A 219 -5.82 -17.10 9.61
C ALA A 219 -5.89 -17.12 11.15
N LEU A 220 -4.85 -16.63 11.83
CA LEU A 220 -4.84 -16.52 13.29
C LEU A 220 -5.90 -15.53 13.79
N ILE A 221 -6.05 -14.37 13.14
CA ILE A 221 -7.06 -13.38 13.49
C ILE A 221 -8.47 -13.94 13.25
N LEU A 222 -8.69 -14.66 12.15
CA LEU A 222 -9.97 -15.30 11.85
C LEU A 222 -10.30 -16.41 12.87
N ALA A 223 -9.33 -17.24 13.26
CA ALA A 223 -9.52 -18.24 14.30
C ALA A 223 -9.91 -17.59 15.65
N ASN A 224 -9.25 -16.50 16.01
CA ASN A 224 -9.57 -15.73 17.20
C ASN A 224 -10.99 -15.12 17.11
N MET A 225 -11.31 -14.52 15.96
CA MET A 225 -12.64 -13.95 15.67
C MET A 225 -13.74 -15.00 15.83
N VAL A 226 -13.54 -16.22 15.33
CA VAL A 226 -14.49 -17.33 15.50
C VAL A 226 -14.68 -17.67 16.98
N GLY A 227 -13.61 -17.74 17.76
CA GLY A 227 -13.68 -17.94 19.22
C GLY A 227 -14.54 -16.89 19.92
N PHE A 228 -14.31 -15.61 19.63
CA PHE A 228 -15.09 -14.50 20.18
C PHE A 228 -16.55 -14.52 19.71
N VAL A 229 -16.81 -14.85 18.44
CA VAL A 229 -18.17 -14.99 17.90
C VAL A 229 -18.91 -16.11 18.64
N VAL A 230 -18.29 -17.28 18.82
CA VAL A 230 -18.88 -18.41 19.56
C VAL A 230 -19.14 -18.03 21.02
N ALA A 231 -18.21 -17.34 21.68
CA ALA A 231 -18.40 -16.86 23.05
C ALA A 231 -19.55 -15.84 23.16
N ALA A 232 -19.69 -14.93 22.19
CA ALA A 232 -20.82 -13.99 22.10
C ALA A 232 -22.16 -14.73 21.93
N LEU A 233 -22.22 -15.70 21.01
CA LEU A 233 -23.41 -16.51 20.76
C LEU A 233 -23.80 -17.38 21.96
N ARG A 234 -22.83 -17.77 22.79
CA ARG A 234 -23.05 -18.45 24.08
C ARG A 234 -23.43 -17.49 25.23
N GLY A 235 -23.35 -16.17 25.02
CA GLY A 235 -23.63 -15.17 26.05
C GLY A 235 -22.55 -15.07 27.14
N GLN A 236 -21.30 -15.44 26.83
CA GLN A 236 -20.17 -15.41 27.76
C GLN A 236 -19.47 -14.05 27.78
N ILE A 237 -19.61 -13.27 26.70
CA ILE A 237 -19.08 -11.90 26.60
C ILE A 237 -19.98 -10.97 27.42
N GLY A 238 -19.64 -10.79 28.70
CA GLY A 238 -20.35 -9.92 29.64
C GLY A 238 -20.42 -10.42 31.09
N ARG A 239 -20.13 -11.70 31.38
CA ARG A 239 -20.07 -12.20 32.77
C ARG A 239 -18.74 -11.92 33.47
N ALA A 240 -17.64 -11.89 32.73
CA ALA A 240 -16.30 -11.69 33.31
C ALA A 240 -16.02 -10.29 33.90
N ALA A 241 -16.87 -9.29 33.62
CA ALA A 241 -16.71 -7.93 34.13
C ALA A 241 -17.55 -7.62 35.38
N GLY A 242 -18.33 -8.60 35.87
CA GLY A 242 -19.18 -8.44 37.07
C GLY A 242 -18.69 -9.19 38.31
N GLU A 243 -17.57 -9.89 38.23
CA GLU A 243 -16.97 -10.68 39.31
C GLU A 243 -15.49 -10.30 39.58
N ALA A 244 -15.08 -9.09 39.18
CA ALA A 244 -13.79 -8.49 39.54
C ALA A 244 -14.00 -7.27 40.42
#